data_AF-A0A2M7CYD7-F1
#
_entry.id   AF-A0A2M7CYD7-F1
#
_cell.length_a   1.000
_cell.length_b   1.000
_cell.length_c   1.000
_cell.angle_alpha   90.00
_cell.angle_beta   90.00
_cell.angle_gamma   90.00
#
_symmetry.space_group_name_H-M   'P 1'
#
loop_
_entity.id
_entity.type
_entity.pdbx_description
1 polymer ?
#
loop_
_entity_poly.entity_id
_entity_poly.type
_entity_poly.pdbx_seq_one_letter_code
_entity_poly.pdbx_strand_id
1 'polypeptide(L)'
;MKKLNIIIGFLLTLSSLLQADTYILMMSKDDQVCQHMLSIYNNDLHKEGKLLLETHEEYSSIKWDRETKIMQDKYPYSAYVGDLKVSTFDINNDDKNESVVFYITMQHYLPYQDTLTYYPSETMDLIKTGIQSRELFKGRLGEKFMDHQSYPLKELPVQKILKWSNKEMDAYIDIGSHMYLRPFLFRQRSYISIFGRYGGYTETPHSLSNHDIVTIRQYQPDNTLKDICYYAKLHHSKTTKGEK
;
A
#
# COMPACT_ATOMS: atom_id res chain seq x y z
N MET A 1 1.73 4.07 -66.21
CA MET A 1 2.87 3.88 -65.28
C MET A 1 2.44 4.28 -63.88
N LYS A 2 2.70 3.38 -62.91
CA LYS A 2 2.74 3.54 -61.45
C LYS A 2 1.47 3.99 -60.69
N LYS A 3 0.84 2.98 -60.07
CA LYS A 3 0.02 3.07 -58.85
C LYS A 3 0.80 3.79 -57.74
N LEU A 4 0.16 4.71 -57.02
CA LEU A 4 0.67 5.20 -55.73
C LEU A 4 -0.41 4.93 -54.67
N ASN A 5 -0.27 3.78 -54.00
CA ASN A 5 -0.90 3.51 -52.72
C ASN A 5 -0.21 4.43 -51.69
N ILE A 6 -0.96 5.33 -51.04
CA ILE A 6 -0.50 5.91 -49.77
C ILE A 6 -1.53 5.52 -48.72
N ILE A 7 -1.10 4.59 -47.89
CA ILE A 7 -1.74 4.14 -46.66
C ILE A 7 -1.79 5.35 -45.71
N ILE A 8 -2.89 6.10 -45.76
CA ILE A 8 -3.24 7.09 -44.72
C ILE A 8 -4.10 6.35 -43.70
N GLY A 9 -3.45 5.49 -42.91
CA GLY A 9 -4.18 4.64 -41.98
C GLY A 9 -3.24 3.75 -41.20
N PHE A 10 -2.34 4.35 -40.41
CA PHE A 10 -1.78 3.76 -39.17
C PHE A 10 -0.77 4.66 -38.42
N LEU A 11 -0.78 5.98 -38.60
CA LEU A 11 0.28 6.87 -38.07
C LEU A 11 -0.20 8.01 -37.18
N LEU A 12 -1.46 7.99 -36.75
CA LEU A 12 -2.02 8.98 -35.80
C LEU A 12 -2.44 8.41 -34.45
N THR A 13 -2.19 7.12 -34.17
CA THR A 13 -2.45 6.52 -32.85
C THR A 13 -1.19 6.30 -32.00
N LEU A 14 0.02 6.57 -32.53
CA LEU A 14 1.27 6.47 -31.74
C LEU A 14 1.69 7.78 -31.06
N SER A 15 1.04 8.91 -31.37
CA SER A 15 1.44 10.23 -30.86
C SER A 15 0.92 10.55 -29.46
N SER A 16 0.19 9.63 -28.84
CA SER A 16 -0.28 9.73 -27.46
C SER A 16 0.15 8.52 -26.63
N LEU A 17 1.41 8.10 -26.75
CA LEU A 17 2.11 7.62 -25.57
C LEU A 17 2.12 8.80 -24.60
N LEU A 18 1.03 8.93 -23.83
CA LEU A 18 1.08 9.60 -22.54
C LEU A 18 2.37 9.11 -21.89
N GLN A 19 3.31 10.02 -21.64
CA GLN A 19 4.44 9.73 -20.79
C GLN A 19 3.88 9.51 -19.39
N ALA A 20 3.42 8.29 -19.13
CA ALA A 20 2.85 7.90 -17.86
C ALA A 20 3.98 7.66 -16.87
N ASP A 21 3.71 7.95 -15.60
CA ASP A 21 4.64 7.61 -14.53
C ASP A 21 4.84 6.09 -14.50
N THR A 22 6.06 5.66 -14.18
CA THR A 22 6.38 4.23 -14.04
C THR A 22 7.09 4.00 -12.73
N TYR A 23 6.80 2.89 -12.08
CA TYR A 23 7.65 2.37 -11.02
C TYR A 23 8.86 1.63 -11.62
N ILE A 24 9.97 1.72 -10.90
CA ILE A 24 11.15 0.87 -11.06
C ILE A 24 11.39 0.08 -9.78
N LEU A 25 11.93 -1.13 -9.92
CA LEU A 25 12.31 -1.98 -8.80
C LEU A 25 13.66 -1.54 -8.23
N MET A 26 13.69 -1.20 -6.94
CA MET A 26 14.91 -0.79 -6.22
C MET A 26 15.51 -1.94 -5.40
N MET A 27 14.68 -2.85 -4.88
CA MET A 27 15.10 -3.97 -4.05
C MET A 27 14.12 -5.12 -4.24
N SER A 28 14.64 -6.34 -4.31
CA SER A 28 13.87 -7.59 -4.37
C SER A 28 14.53 -8.67 -3.53
N LYS A 29 13.74 -9.29 -2.65
CA LYS A 29 14.08 -10.55 -1.95
C LYS A 29 13.27 -11.75 -2.46
N ASP A 30 12.26 -11.49 -3.30
CA ASP A 30 11.43 -12.49 -3.97
C ASP A 30 11.06 -11.97 -5.37
N ASP A 31 11.86 -12.33 -6.35
CA ASP A 31 11.73 -11.80 -7.71
C ASP A 31 10.37 -12.10 -8.35
N GLN A 32 9.72 -13.19 -7.95
CA GLN A 32 8.45 -13.60 -8.55
C GLN A 32 7.35 -12.62 -8.17
N VAL A 33 7.16 -12.36 -6.87
CA VAL A 33 6.17 -11.37 -6.43
C VAL A 33 6.60 -9.95 -6.81
N CYS A 34 7.90 -9.62 -6.72
CA CYS A 34 8.34 -8.26 -6.99
C CYS A 34 8.15 -7.85 -8.46
N GLN A 35 8.50 -8.72 -9.41
CA GLN A 35 8.28 -8.43 -10.83
C GLN A 35 6.80 -8.45 -11.21
N HIS A 36 6.03 -9.36 -10.60
CA HIS A 36 4.60 -9.46 -10.83
C HIS A 36 3.86 -8.17 -10.42
N MET A 37 4.11 -7.70 -9.20
CA MET A 37 3.48 -6.48 -8.70
C MET A 37 3.98 -5.23 -9.43
N LEU A 38 5.26 -5.19 -9.83
CA LEU A 38 5.77 -4.12 -10.70
C LEU A 38 4.98 -4.04 -12.01
N SER A 39 4.71 -5.19 -12.63
CA SER A 39 3.94 -5.27 -13.86
C SER A 39 2.50 -4.76 -13.65
N ILE A 40 1.84 -5.15 -12.56
CA ILE A 40 0.51 -4.66 -12.20
C ILE A 40 0.51 -3.14 -12.07
N TYR A 41 1.42 -2.57 -11.26
CA TYR A 41 1.46 -1.13 -11.03
C TYR A 41 1.71 -0.34 -12.31
N ASN A 42 2.68 -0.78 -13.13
CA ASN A 42 3.02 -0.07 -14.36
C ASN A 42 1.95 -0.22 -15.43
N ASN A 43 1.31 -1.39 -15.53
CA ASN A 43 0.18 -1.57 -16.45
C ASN A 43 -0.99 -0.63 -16.10
N ASP A 44 -1.32 -0.50 -14.82
CA ASP A 44 -2.36 0.41 -14.34
C ASP A 44 -2.02 1.87 -14.62
N LEU A 45 -0.81 2.30 -14.28
CA LEU A 45 -0.36 3.67 -14.55
C LEU A 45 -0.34 4.00 -16.04
N HIS A 46 0.12 3.08 -16.89
CA HIS A 46 0.20 3.30 -18.34
C HIS A 46 -1.18 3.35 -19.00
N LYS A 47 -2.13 2.50 -18.57
CA LYS A 47 -3.46 2.42 -19.18
C LYS A 47 -4.43 3.45 -18.62
N GLU A 48 -4.42 3.61 -17.30
CA GLU A 48 -5.48 4.33 -16.57
C GLU A 48 -4.97 5.63 -15.93
N GLY A 49 -3.65 5.86 -15.91
CA GLY A 49 -3.03 6.98 -15.21
C GLY A 49 -3.15 6.88 -13.68
N LYS A 50 -3.62 5.75 -13.15
CA LYS A 50 -3.82 5.53 -11.72
C LYS A 50 -3.76 4.05 -11.35
N LEU A 51 -3.40 3.77 -10.10
CA LEU A 51 -3.42 2.40 -9.55
C LEU A 51 -4.86 1.94 -9.29
N LEU A 52 -5.23 0.77 -9.83
CA LEU A 52 -6.54 0.15 -9.69
C LEU A 52 -6.43 -1.21 -9.00
N LEU A 53 -5.74 -1.25 -7.86
CA LEU A 53 -5.36 -2.48 -7.15
C LEU A 53 -6.52 -3.46 -6.96
N GLU A 54 -7.69 -2.98 -6.53
CA GLU A 54 -8.88 -3.79 -6.25
C GLU A 54 -9.46 -4.51 -7.48
N THR A 55 -9.02 -4.16 -8.69
CA THR A 55 -9.42 -4.84 -9.94
C THR A 55 -8.57 -6.06 -10.26
N HIS A 56 -7.42 -6.23 -9.59
CA HIS A 56 -6.54 -7.37 -9.77
C HIS A 56 -6.90 -8.52 -8.84
N GLU A 57 -6.63 -9.74 -9.28
CA GLU A 57 -6.98 -10.97 -8.55
C GLU A 57 -6.32 -11.00 -7.17
N GLU A 58 -5.07 -10.55 -7.07
CA GLU A 58 -4.25 -10.59 -5.86
C GLU A 58 -4.88 -9.82 -4.71
N TYR A 59 -5.42 -8.63 -4.98
CA TYR A 59 -6.06 -7.80 -3.95
C TYR A 59 -7.51 -8.22 -3.71
N SER A 60 -8.23 -8.61 -4.77
CA SER A 60 -9.64 -8.99 -4.69
C SER A 60 -9.88 -10.42 -4.16
N SER A 61 -8.83 -11.24 -4.03
CA SER A 61 -8.90 -12.59 -3.49
C SER A 61 -9.26 -12.59 -2.00
N ILE A 62 -8.84 -11.57 -1.24
CA ILE A 62 -9.20 -11.44 0.18
C ILE A 62 -10.63 -10.93 0.28
N LYS A 63 -11.53 -11.77 0.82
CA LYS A 63 -12.95 -11.43 0.97
C LYS A 63 -13.18 -10.76 2.32
N TRP A 64 -13.36 -9.45 2.28
CA TRP A 64 -13.62 -8.63 3.46
C TRP A 64 -15.11 -8.59 3.80
N ASP A 65 -15.46 -9.05 5.00
CA ASP A 65 -16.74 -8.77 5.64
C ASP A 65 -16.72 -7.34 6.19
N ARG A 66 -17.74 -6.53 5.86
CA ARG A 66 -17.87 -5.16 6.40
C ARG A 66 -18.67 -5.19 7.70
N GLU A 67 -18.08 -4.69 8.76
CA GLU A 67 -18.69 -4.69 10.11
C GLU A 67 -18.90 -3.24 10.62
N THR A 68 -19.11 -2.29 9.70
CA THR A 68 -19.29 -0.85 9.99
C THR A 68 -20.36 -0.55 11.04
N LYS A 69 -21.36 -1.43 11.18
CA LYS A 69 -22.51 -1.24 12.07
C LYS A 69 -22.18 -1.40 13.56
N ILE A 70 -21.22 -2.27 13.91
CA ILE A 70 -20.89 -2.58 15.30
C ILE A 70 -20.30 -1.36 16.03
N MET A 71 -19.50 -0.55 15.34
CA MET A 71 -18.78 0.58 15.92
C MET A 71 -19.65 1.84 15.99
N GLN A 72 -20.48 2.11 14.97
CA GLN A 72 -21.37 3.28 14.94
C GLN A 72 -22.49 3.18 15.98
N ASP A 73 -23.08 1.99 16.17
CA ASP A 73 -24.20 1.81 17.10
C ASP A 73 -23.77 1.83 18.57
N LYS A 74 -22.54 1.39 18.88
CA LYS A 74 -22.02 1.35 20.27
C LYS A 74 -21.15 2.55 20.66
N TYR A 75 -20.51 3.22 19.70
CA TYR A 75 -19.55 4.31 19.96
C TYR A 75 -19.75 5.50 19.00
N PRO A 76 -20.88 6.21 19.09
CA PRO A 76 -21.22 7.33 18.18
C PRO A 76 -20.23 8.52 18.22
N TYR A 77 -19.29 8.51 19.17
CA TYR A 77 -18.27 9.56 19.34
C TYR A 77 -16.82 9.07 19.17
N SER A 78 -16.58 7.82 18.75
CA SER A 78 -15.20 7.38 18.48
C SER A 78 -14.70 8.00 17.18
N ALA A 79 -14.20 9.23 17.24
CA ALA A 79 -13.61 9.98 16.12
C ALA A 79 -12.34 9.34 15.51
N TYR A 80 -12.03 8.09 15.87
CA TYR A 80 -10.74 7.43 15.67
C TYR A 80 -10.79 6.18 14.80
N VAL A 81 -11.97 5.62 14.49
CA VAL A 81 -12.09 4.41 13.66
C VAL A 81 -13.20 4.64 12.63
N GLY A 82 -12.83 4.62 11.35
CA GLY A 82 -13.74 4.70 10.21
C GLY A 82 -14.27 3.32 9.82
N ASP A 83 -14.09 2.94 8.54
CA ASP A 83 -14.50 1.65 8.03
C ASP A 83 -13.72 0.50 8.68
N LEU A 84 -14.43 -0.40 9.37
CA LEU A 84 -13.89 -1.65 9.90
C LEU A 84 -14.29 -2.81 8.99
N LYS A 85 -13.29 -3.61 8.61
CA LYS A 85 -13.39 -4.81 7.80
C LYS A 85 -12.73 -5.96 8.53
N VAL A 86 -13.30 -7.15 8.39
CA VAL A 86 -12.72 -8.38 8.93
C VAL A 86 -12.62 -9.45 7.85
N SER A 87 -11.64 -10.34 7.98
CA SER A 87 -11.46 -11.48 7.10
C SER A 87 -10.75 -12.59 7.86
N THR A 88 -10.80 -13.81 7.33
CA THR A 88 -10.03 -14.95 7.85
C THR A 88 -9.11 -15.47 6.76
N PHE A 89 -7.80 -15.42 6.99
CA PHE A 89 -6.77 -15.93 6.07
C PHE A 89 -5.42 -16.08 6.79
N ASP A 90 -4.53 -16.88 6.22
CA ASP A 90 -3.14 -17.06 6.66
C ASP A 90 -2.32 -15.78 6.38
N ILE A 91 -2.20 -14.93 7.40
CA ILE A 91 -1.51 -13.64 7.28
C ILE A 91 -0.02 -13.74 7.59
N ASN A 92 0.39 -14.74 8.38
CA ASN A 92 1.79 -14.93 8.80
C ASN A 92 2.52 -16.04 8.02
N ASN A 93 1.83 -16.66 7.05
CA ASN A 93 2.33 -17.71 6.17
C ASN A 93 2.76 -18.98 6.93
N ASP A 94 2.03 -19.35 7.99
CA ASP A 94 2.30 -20.54 8.82
C ASP A 94 1.36 -21.73 8.54
N ASP A 95 0.60 -21.67 7.44
CA ASP A 95 -0.41 -22.62 7.00
C ASP A 95 -1.65 -22.70 7.90
N LYS A 96 -1.87 -21.69 8.76
CA LYS A 96 -3.11 -21.54 9.57
C LYS A 96 -3.75 -20.20 9.25
N ASN A 97 -5.07 -20.12 9.44
CA ASN A 97 -5.78 -18.89 9.21
C ASN A 97 -5.94 -18.08 10.50
N GLU A 98 -5.74 -16.77 10.41
CA GLU A 98 -5.94 -15.84 11.52
C GLU A 98 -7.24 -15.04 11.33
N SER A 99 -7.72 -14.48 12.44
CA SER A 99 -8.73 -13.42 12.37
C SER A 99 -8.04 -12.10 12.07
N VAL A 100 -8.28 -11.55 10.88
CA VAL A 100 -7.64 -10.31 10.43
C VAL A 100 -8.63 -9.17 10.49
N VAL A 101 -8.22 -8.08 11.13
CA VAL A 101 -8.99 -6.84 11.25
C VAL A 101 -8.26 -5.73 10.53
N PHE A 102 -8.94 -5.13 9.56
CA PHE A 102 -8.49 -3.96 8.83
C PHE A 102 -9.41 -2.79 9.14
N TYR A 103 -8.85 -1.66 9.54
CA TYR A 103 -9.64 -0.45 9.74
C TYR A 103 -8.87 0.80 9.38
N ILE A 104 -9.61 1.83 8.99
CA ILE A 104 -9.06 3.16 8.73
C ILE A 104 -9.11 3.94 10.05
N THR A 105 -7.96 4.35 10.56
CA THR A 105 -7.91 5.30 11.68
C THR A 105 -8.35 6.67 11.18
N MET A 106 -9.22 7.34 11.92
CA MET A 106 -9.65 8.71 11.62
C MET A 106 -9.00 9.70 12.58
N GLN A 107 -8.72 10.92 12.11
CA GLN A 107 -8.34 12.04 12.94
C GLN A 107 -9.13 13.27 12.48
N HIS A 108 -9.88 13.90 13.40
CA HIS A 108 -10.79 15.01 13.08
C HIS A 108 -11.75 14.70 11.92
N TYR A 109 -12.33 13.50 11.89
CA TYR A 109 -13.23 13.01 10.83
C TYR A 109 -12.60 12.85 9.44
N LEU A 110 -11.27 12.94 9.33
CA LEU A 110 -10.53 12.64 8.11
C LEU A 110 -9.81 11.30 8.22
N PRO A 111 -9.79 10.47 7.16
CA PRO A 111 -8.93 9.29 7.10
C PRO A 111 -7.48 9.68 7.39
N TYR A 112 -6.90 9.03 8.39
CA TYR A 112 -5.57 9.35 8.89
C TYR A 112 -4.53 8.34 8.39
N GLN A 113 -4.77 7.06 8.62
CA GLN A 113 -3.90 5.95 8.20
C GLN A 113 -4.67 4.63 8.23
N ASP A 114 -4.17 3.63 7.50
CA ASP A 114 -4.69 2.28 7.58
C ASP A 114 -4.09 1.55 8.78
N THR A 115 -4.85 0.62 9.36
CA THR A 115 -4.35 -0.28 10.39
C THR A 115 -4.81 -1.69 10.10
N LEU A 116 -3.85 -2.61 10.10
CA LEU A 116 -4.05 -4.03 9.98
C LEU A 116 -3.54 -4.69 11.27
N THR A 117 -4.39 -5.46 11.91
CA THR A 117 -4.04 -6.29 13.07
C THR A 117 -4.64 -7.67 12.89
N TYR A 118 -4.05 -8.68 13.52
CA TYR A 118 -4.56 -10.03 13.42
C TYR A 118 -4.42 -10.79 14.74
N TYR A 119 -5.21 -11.84 14.88
CA TYR A 119 -5.49 -12.56 16.13
C TYR A 119 -5.64 -14.06 15.84
N PRO A 120 -5.56 -14.93 16.87
CA PRO A 120 -5.98 -16.31 16.72
C PRO A 120 -7.38 -16.44 16.09
N SER A 121 -7.60 -17.48 15.29
CA SER A 121 -8.83 -17.69 14.50
C SER A 121 -10.13 -17.62 15.32
N GLU A 122 -10.11 -18.11 16.56
CA GLU A 122 -11.22 -18.15 17.50
C GLU A 122 -11.65 -16.75 17.99
N THR A 123 -10.83 -15.72 17.75
CA THR A 123 -11.13 -14.34 18.13
C THR A 123 -12.18 -13.71 17.21
N MET A 124 -12.49 -14.31 16.04
CA MET A 124 -13.42 -13.73 15.06
C MET A 124 -14.81 -13.45 15.65
N ASP A 125 -15.36 -14.40 16.42
CA ASP A 125 -16.68 -14.24 17.04
C ASP A 125 -16.71 -13.09 18.06
N LEU A 126 -15.59 -12.91 18.78
CA LEU A 126 -15.41 -11.80 19.73
C LEU A 126 -15.31 -10.45 19.02
N ILE A 127 -14.63 -10.41 17.86
CA ILE A 127 -14.55 -9.21 17.02
C ILE A 127 -15.96 -8.86 16.50
N LYS A 128 -16.70 -9.84 15.99
CA LYS A 128 -18.07 -9.68 15.44
C LYS A 128 -19.13 -9.34 16.49
N THR A 129 -18.88 -9.59 17.78
CA THR A 129 -19.80 -9.18 18.86
C THR A 129 -19.54 -7.76 19.39
N GLY A 130 -18.47 -7.11 18.91
CA GLY A 130 -18.16 -5.72 19.24
C GLY A 130 -17.61 -5.54 20.64
N ILE A 131 -16.70 -6.43 21.05
CA ILE A 131 -15.89 -6.24 22.27
C ILE A 131 -15.03 -4.98 22.12
N GLN A 132 -14.85 -4.27 23.24
CA GLN A 132 -14.15 -3.00 23.32
C GLN A 132 -12.77 -3.06 22.66
N SER A 133 -12.44 -2.02 21.89
CA SER A 133 -11.16 -1.88 21.17
C SER A 133 -9.94 -2.15 22.06
N ARG A 134 -9.94 -1.73 23.33
CA ARG A 134 -8.81 -1.92 24.26
C ARG A 134 -8.48 -3.38 24.59
N GLU A 135 -9.47 -4.26 24.74
CA GLU A 135 -9.21 -5.68 25.04
C GLU A 135 -8.84 -6.45 23.76
N LEU A 136 -9.44 -6.09 22.62
CA LEU A 136 -9.00 -6.60 21.31
C LEU A 136 -7.52 -6.31 21.10
N PHE A 137 -7.02 -5.11 21.38
CA PHE A 137 -5.60 -4.78 21.16
C PHE A 137 -4.59 -5.59 21.99
N LYS A 138 -5.00 -6.24 23.09
CA LYS A 138 -4.08 -7.03 23.94
C LYS A 138 -3.76 -8.41 23.36
N GLY A 139 -4.68 -8.98 22.59
CA GLY A 139 -4.54 -10.34 22.04
C GLY A 139 -3.88 -10.40 20.67
N ARG A 140 -3.41 -9.26 20.13
CA ARG A 140 -2.91 -9.21 18.75
C ARG A 140 -1.64 -10.03 18.59
N LEU A 141 -1.54 -10.69 17.45
CA LEU A 141 -0.35 -11.39 17.03
C LEU A 141 0.53 -10.45 16.20
N GLY A 142 1.83 -10.73 16.24
CA GLY A 142 2.84 -10.12 15.39
C GLY A 142 3.18 -8.66 15.60
N GLU A 143 4.19 -8.26 14.83
CA GLU A 143 4.68 -6.90 14.83
C GLU A 143 3.62 -5.93 14.29
N LYS A 144 3.44 -4.81 14.97
CA LYS A 144 2.57 -3.73 14.48
C LYS A 144 3.31 -2.98 13.37
N PHE A 145 2.59 -2.60 12.31
CA PHE A 145 3.08 -1.54 11.43
C PHE A 145 3.32 -0.26 12.26
N MET A 146 4.52 0.31 12.12
CA MET A 146 4.96 1.45 12.92
C MET A 146 3.95 2.59 12.83
N ASP A 147 3.41 2.98 13.98
CA ASP A 147 2.40 4.02 14.09
C ASP A 147 3.12 5.34 14.38
N HIS A 148 2.89 6.36 13.56
CA HIS A 148 3.43 7.73 13.70
C HIS A 148 4.94 7.94 13.52
N GLN A 149 5.74 6.91 13.24
CA GLN A 149 7.14 7.07 12.87
C GLN A 149 7.31 6.92 11.36
N SER A 150 8.27 7.64 10.81
CA SER A 150 8.65 7.48 9.43
C SER A 150 9.22 6.06 9.22
N TYR A 151 8.98 5.48 8.05
CA TYR A 151 9.35 4.11 7.71
C TYR A 151 10.61 4.09 6.84
N PRO A 152 11.81 3.92 7.44
CA PRO A 152 13.05 3.89 6.68
C PRO A 152 13.21 2.57 5.92
N LEU A 153 13.63 2.67 4.66
CA LEU A 153 13.96 1.55 3.78
C LEU A 153 15.37 1.02 4.11
N LYS A 154 15.47 0.24 5.20
CA LYS A 154 16.75 -0.18 5.79
C LYS A 154 17.60 -1.09 4.89
N GLU A 155 17.01 -1.71 3.88
CA GLU A 155 17.73 -2.57 2.93
C GLU A 155 18.43 -1.78 1.81
N LEU A 156 18.16 -0.49 1.68
CA LEU A 156 18.86 0.38 0.74
C LEU A 156 20.14 0.97 1.35
N PRO A 157 21.15 1.34 0.53
CA PRO A 157 22.35 1.99 1.03
C PRO A 157 22.04 3.24 1.86
N VAL A 158 22.60 3.30 3.06
CA VAL A 158 22.46 4.43 3.98
C VAL A 158 23.40 5.57 3.59
N GLN A 159 22.90 6.80 3.59
CA GLN A 159 23.74 7.98 3.40
C GLN A 159 24.16 8.52 4.77
N LYS A 160 25.41 8.97 4.91
CA LYS A 160 25.86 9.68 6.11
C LYS A 160 25.71 11.17 5.87
N ILE A 161 24.96 11.86 6.72
CA ILE A 161 24.79 13.32 6.65
C ILE A 161 25.28 13.98 7.94
N LEU A 162 25.81 15.19 7.82
CA LEU A 162 26.22 16.02 8.95
C LEU A 162 25.04 16.88 9.43
N LYS A 163 24.68 16.75 10.71
CA LYS A 163 23.77 17.71 11.36
C LYS A 163 24.50 19.00 11.73
N TRP A 164 23.75 20.07 12.01
CA TRP A 164 24.27 21.33 12.54
C TRP A 164 25.15 21.19 13.79
N SER A 165 25.05 20.08 14.52
CA SER A 165 25.90 19.76 15.68
C SER A 165 27.22 19.04 15.32
N ASN A 166 27.63 19.01 14.05
CA ASN A 166 28.79 18.24 13.54
C ASN A 166 28.78 16.74 13.91
N LYS A 167 27.60 16.18 14.16
CA LYS A 167 27.42 14.75 14.43
C LYS A 167 26.96 14.08 13.14
N GLU A 168 27.67 13.04 12.72
CA GLU A 168 27.23 12.19 11.62
C GLU A 168 25.97 11.42 12.02
N MET A 169 25.01 11.37 11.11
CA MET A 169 23.81 10.55 11.26
C MET A 169 23.50 9.81 9.98
N ASP A 170 22.86 8.65 10.16
CA ASP A 170 22.30 7.87 9.08
C ASP A 170 21.06 8.57 8.51
N ALA A 171 21.07 8.79 7.20
CA ALA A 171 19.93 9.21 6.41
C ALA A 171 19.49 8.04 5.53
N TYR A 172 18.29 7.56 5.80
CA TYR A 172 17.62 6.53 5.02
C TYR A 172 16.65 7.18 4.03
N ILE A 173 16.46 6.53 2.88
CA ILE A 173 15.25 6.76 2.09
C ILE A 173 14.06 6.26 2.91
N ASP A 174 12.99 7.02 2.96
CA ASP A 174 11.85 6.78 3.85
C ASP A 174 10.54 7.03 3.09
N ILE A 175 9.51 6.22 3.36
CA ILE A 175 8.17 6.37 2.75
C ILE A 175 7.24 7.28 3.56
N GLY A 176 7.73 7.90 4.63
CA GLY A 176 6.98 8.75 5.54
C GLY A 176 6.23 7.95 6.61
N SER A 177 5.37 8.67 7.34
CA SER A 177 4.44 8.11 8.32
C SER A 177 3.03 7.97 7.72
N HIS A 178 2.09 7.41 8.48
CA HIS A 178 0.66 7.32 8.11
C HIS A 178 0.40 6.54 6.83
N MET A 179 0.87 5.29 6.83
CA MET A 179 0.87 4.45 5.65
C MET A 179 -0.54 3.96 5.26
N TYR A 180 -0.72 3.76 3.96
CA TYR A 180 -1.84 2.98 3.42
C TYR A 180 -1.42 1.54 3.21
N LEU A 181 -2.24 0.61 3.69
CA LEU A 181 -1.96 -0.82 3.68
C LEU A 181 -2.93 -1.52 2.73
N ARG A 182 -2.40 -2.31 1.81
CA ARG A 182 -3.19 -3.13 0.87
C ARG A 182 -2.69 -4.57 0.94
N PRO A 183 -3.25 -5.38 1.86
CA PRO A 183 -2.97 -6.81 1.88
C PRO A 183 -3.45 -7.47 0.58
N PHE A 184 -2.71 -8.47 0.12
CA PHE A 184 -3.00 -9.21 -1.10
C PHE A 184 -2.47 -10.64 -0.99
N LEU A 185 -3.00 -11.54 -1.80
CA LEU A 185 -2.49 -12.91 -1.94
C LEU A 185 -1.79 -13.07 -3.27
N PHE A 186 -0.62 -13.71 -3.26
CA PHE A 186 0.06 -14.15 -4.47
C PHE A 186 0.58 -15.57 -4.24
N ARG A 187 0.18 -16.50 -5.11
CA ARG A 187 0.52 -17.93 -4.99
C ARG A 187 0.24 -18.50 -3.58
N GLN A 188 -0.94 -18.18 -3.05
CA GLN A 188 -1.44 -18.60 -1.72
C GLN A 188 -0.63 -18.05 -0.53
N ARG A 189 0.28 -17.12 -0.75
CA ARG A 189 0.99 -16.40 0.32
C ARG A 189 0.46 -14.99 0.48
N SER A 190 0.44 -14.54 1.72
CA SER A 190 0.00 -13.20 2.07
C SER A 190 1.16 -12.21 2.06
N TYR A 191 0.87 -11.05 1.49
CA TYR A 191 1.78 -9.92 1.39
C TYR A 191 1.00 -8.64 1.63
N ILE A 192 1.70 -7.55 1.93
CA ILE A 192 1.09 -6.25 2.22
C ILE A 192 1.83 -5.20 1.41
N SER A 193 1.14 -4.59 0.45
CA SER A 193 1.64 -3.40 -0.22
C SER A 193 1.42 -2.20 0.70
N ILE A 194 2.47 -1.39 0.85
CA ILE A 194 2.50 -0.23 1.73
C ILE A 194 2.84 0.97 0.88
N PHE A 195 1.93 1.93 0.92
CA PHE A 195 2.10 3.24 0.29
C PHE A 195 2.34 4.23 1.42
N GLY A 196 3.37 5.07 1.26
CA GLY A 196 3.61 6.20 2.15
C GLY A 196 2.42 7.17 2.18
N ARG A 197 2.47 8.22 3.00
CA ARG A 197 1.60 9.38 2.80
C ARG A 197 2.44 10.54 2.28
N TYR A 198 2.08 11.04 1.10
CA TYR A 198 2.60 12.32 0.63
C TYR A 198 1.65 13.44 1.10
N GLY A 199 2.20 14.51 1.68
CA GLY A 199 1.43 15.72 2.02
C GLY A 199 0.74 15.71 3.39
N GLY A 200 0.56 16.93 3.94
CA GLY A 200 -0.06 17.16 5.25
C GLY A 200 -1.56 16.79 5.32
N TYR A 201 -2.23 17.23 6.39
CA TYR A 201 -3.65 16.92 6.69
C TYR A 201 -4.67 17.31 5.60
N THR A 202 -4.25 18.01 4.54
CA THR A 202 -5.13 18.68 3.57
C THR A 202 -5.20 18.02 2.20
N GLU A 203 -4.33 17.05 1.88
CA GLU A 203 -4.40 16.34 0.59
C GLU A 203 -5.35 15.15 0.70
N THR A 204 -6.19 14.97 -0.32
CA THR A 204 -7.19 13.90 -0.36
C THR A 204 -6.48 12.54 -0.32
N PRO A 205 -6.69 11.73 0.73
CA PRO A 205 -5.92 10.52 1.03
C PRO A 205 -6.18 9.33 0.08
N HIS A 206 -6.61 9.56 -1.16
CA HIS A 206 -7.25 8.52 -1.98
C HIS A 206 -6.61 8.26 -3.34
N SER A 207 -5.65 9.08 -3.80
CA SER A 207 -4.89 8.73 -5.00
C SER A 207 -3.63 7.96 -4.61
N LEU A 208 -3.71 6.61 -4.60
CA LEU A 208 -2.53 5.75 -4.45
C LEU A 208 -1.43 6.08 -5.48
N SER A 209 -1.82 6.69 -6.59
CA SER A 209 -0.95 7.15 -7.68
C SER A 209 -0.04 8.32 -7.31
N ASN A 210 -0.23 8.98 -6.18
CA ASN A 210 0.62 10.11 -5.77
C ASN A 210 1.85 9.68 -4.95
N HIS A 211 2.02 8.37 -4.71
CA HIS A 211 3.11 7.87 -3.87
C HIS A 211 4.36 7.58 -4.70
N ASP A 212 5.45 8.23 -4.33
CA ASP A 212 6.75 8.09 -5.00
C ASP A 212 7.42 6.76 -4.69
N ILE A 213 7.07 6.15 -3.56
CA ILE A 213 7.65 4.88 -3.12
C ILE A 213 6.54 3.94 -2.67
N VAL A 214 6.69 2.68 -3.05
CA VAL A 214 5.86 1.56 -2.58
C VAL A 214 6.80 0.51 -2.02
N THR A 215 6.46 -0.06 -0.86
CA THR A 215 7.13 -1.25 -0.33
C THR A 215 6.14 -2.41 -0.22
N ILE A 216 6.62 -3.63 -0.42
CA ILE A 216 5.86 -4.85 -0.11
C ILE A 216 6.53 -5.52 1.08
N ARG A 217 5.73 -5.82 2.09
CA ARG A 217 6.15 -6.56 3.28
C ARG A 217 5.39 -7.87 3.41
N GLN A 218 5.95 -8.77 4.20
CA GLN A 218 5.35 -10.06 4.52
C GLN A 218 5.59 -10.39 5.99
N TYR A 219 4.55 -10.85 6.68
CA TYR A 219 4.73 -11.49 7.99
C TYR A 219 5.32 -12.87 7.78
N GLN A 220 6.30 -13.19 8.62
CA GLN A 220 6.93 -14.50 8.69
C GLN A 220 6.17 -15.39 9.68
N PRO A 221 6.37 -16.72 9.67
CA PRO A 221 5.69 -17.64 10.60
C PRO A 221 5.95 -17.34 12.09
N ASP A 222 7.06 -16.67 12.41
CA ASP A 222 7.38 -16.20 13.76
C ASP A 222 6.70 -14.86 14.12
N ASN A 223 5.81 -14.37 13.25
CA ASN A 223 5.08 -13.11 13.33
C ASN A 223 5.93 -11.83 13.23
N THR A 224 7.19 -11.93 12.78
CA THR A 224 8.02 -10.77 12.42
C THR A 224 7.69 -10.26 11.02
N LEU A 225 7.93 -8.96 10.73
CA LEU A 225 7.72 -8.39 9.40
C LEU A 225 9.03 -8.21 8.64
N LYS A 226 9.09 -8.71 7.40
CA LYS A 226 10.21 -8.50 6.48
C LYS A 226 9.82 -7.68 5.27
N ASP A 227 10.72 -6.80 4.84
CA ASP A 227 10.65 -6.14 3.54
C ASP A 227 10.99 -7.12 2.43
N ILE A 228 10.17 -7.14 1.37
CA ILE A 228 10.30 -8.04 0.23
C ILE A 228 10.65 -7.27 -1.04
N CYS A 229 9.96 -6.15 -1.30
CA CYS A 229 10.18 -5.35 -2.50
C CYS A 229 10.18 -3.86 -2.16
N TYR A 230 11.05 -3.09 -2.81
CA TYR A 230 10.94 -1.62 -2.84
C TYR A 230 10.83 -1.12 -4.27
N TYR A 231 9.95 -0.15 -4.49
CA TYR A 231 9.73 0.48 -5.79
C TYR A 231 9.81 1.99 -5.67
N ALA A 232 10.41 2.65 -6.67
CA ALA A 232 10.39 4.10 -6.79
C ALA A 232 9.69 4.52 -8.10
N LYS A 233 8.89 5.57 -8.03
CA LYS A 233 8.22 6.16 -9.19
C LYS A 233 9.18 7.10 -9.90
N LEU A 234 9.26 6.95 -11.22
CA LEU A 234 9.86 7.90 -12.12
C LEU A 234 8.74 8.77 -12.71
N HIS A 235 8.76 10.04 -12.31
CA HIS A 235 7.85 11.05 -12.85
C HIS A 235 8.30 11.49 -14.23
N HIS A 236 7.41 11.46 -15.20
CA HIS A 236 7.67 12.10 -16.48
C HIS A 236 7.20 13.56 -16.41
N SER A 237 8.15 14.51 -16.48
CA SER A 237 7.78 15.92 -16.54
C SER A 237 6.97 16.18 -17.80
N LYS A 238 5.75 16.70 -17.67
CA LYS A 238 5.07 17.35 -18.80
C LYS A 238 5.94 18.53 -19.19
N THR A 239 6.68 18.42 -20.28
CA THR A 239 7.28 19.59 -20.93
C THR A 239 6.11 20.45 -21.38
N THR A 240 5.78 21.49 -20.61
CA THR A 240 5.01 22.61 -21.08
C THR A 240 5.78 23.21 -22.24
N LYS A 241 5.41 22.83 -23.47
CA LYS A 241 5.81 23.60 -24.65
C LYS A 241 5.31 25.01 -24.40
N GLY A 242 6.25 25.93 -24.23
CA GLY A 242 5.97 27.34 -24.10
C GLY A 242 5.08 27.79 -25.26
N GLU A 243 3.89 28.26 -24.92
CA GLU A 243 3.17 29.18 -25.78
C GLU A 243 3.94 30.50 -25.70
N LYS A 244 4.57 30.83 -26.84
CA LYS A 244 5.15 32.14 -27.10
C LYS A 244 4.06 33.19 -27.25
#